data_AF-A0A1Q3T943-F1
#
_entry.id   AF-A0A1Q3T943-F1
#
_cell.length_a   1.000
_cell.length_b   1.000
_cell.length_c   1.000
_cell.angle_alpha   90.00
_cell.angle_beta   90.00
_cell.angle_gamma   90.00
#
_symmetry.space_group_name_H-M   'P 1'
#
loop_
_entity.id
_entity.type
_entity.pdbx_description
1 polymer ?
#
loop_
_entity_poly.entity_id
_entity_poly.type
_entity_poly.pdbx_seq_one_letter_code
_entity_poly.pdbx_strand_id
1 'polypeptide(L)'
;METILAITAVQWYGIILFTVGLLLRYIVGRNRFNRRGVGGLQHYNSYNRAVATTLFESILKMIGTVLLLAGLLLYAVEWYNKRTAEKYRQEEHLRRR
;
A
#
# COMPACT_ATOMS: atom_id res chain seq x y z
N MET A 1 -20.13 12.25 12.32
CA MET A 1 -19.98 10.79 12.41
C MET A 1 -20.61 10.04 11.23
N GLU A 2 -21.19 10.73 10.23
CA GLU A 2 -21.80 10.12 9.03
C GLU A 2 -20.77 9.66 7.97
N THR A 3 -19.59 10.30 7.91
CA THR A 3 -18.59 10.06 6.86
C THR A 3 -17.92 8.69 6.93
N ILE A 4 -17.87 8.10 8.11
CA ILE A 4 -17.25 6.79 8.36
C ILE A 4 -18.10 5.65 7.77
N LEU A 5 -19.42 5.87 7.66
CA LEU A 5 -20.38 4.89 7.12
C LEU A 5 -20.51 4.96 5.59
N ALA A 6 -20.09 6.06 4.97
CA ALA A 6 -20.11 6.24 3.52
C ALA A 6 -18.91 5.58 2.81
N ILE A 7 -17.94 5.06 3.56
CA ILE A 7 -16.76 4.38 3.02
C ILE A 7 -17.18 3.02 2.47
N THR A 8 -16.94 2.80 1.18
CA THR A 8 -17.29 1.53 0.53
C THR A 8 -16.37 0.40 1.00
N ALA A 9 -16.83 -0.85 0.93
CA ALA A 9 -15.98 -2.00 1.28
C ALA A 9 -14.66 -2.01 0.49
N VAL A 10 -14.70 -1.60 -0.79
CA VAL A 10 -13.52 -1.48 -1.67
C VAL A 10 -12.51 -0.48 -1.12
N GLN A 11 -12.96 0.66 -0.58
CA GLN A 11 -12.10 1.66 0.05
C GLN A 11 -11.44 1.11 1.31
N TRP A 12 -12.18 0.36 2.14
CA TRP A 12 -11.60 -0.31 3.31
C TRP A 12 -10.49 -1.29 2.91
N TYR A 13 -10.73 -2.14 1.90
CA TYR A 13 -9.67 -3.03 1.40
C TYR A 13 -8.46 -2.25 0.89
N GLY A 14 -8.68 -1.17 0.13
CA GLY A 14 -7.60 -0.30 -0.36
C GLY A 14 -6.77 0.32 0.77
N ILE A 15 -7.42 0.86 1.80
CA ILE A 15 -6.77 1.45 2.98
C ILE A 15 -5.96 0.41 3.74
N ILE A 16 -6.53 -0.79 3.97
CA ILE A 16 -5.84 -1.87 4.67
C ILE A 16 -4.60 -2.31 3.88
N LEU A 17 -4.73 -2.57 2.58
CA LEU A 17 -3.59 -2.97 1.74
C LEU A 17 -2.48 -1.91 1.75
N PHE A 18 -2.86 -0.64 1.59
CA PHE A 18 -1.92 0.46 1.59
C PHE A 18 -1.21 0.59 2.95
N THR A 19 -1.95 0.53 4.04
CA THR A 19 -1.42 0.64 5.41
C THR A 19 -0.47 -0.52 5.73
N VAL A 20 -0.84 -1.75 5.38
CA VAL A 20 0.01 -2.93 5.57
C VAL A 20 1.29 -2.82 4.72
N GLY A 21 1.19 -2.39 3.46
CA GLY A 21 2.37 -2.16 2.61
C GLY A 21 3.33 -1.11 3.18
N LEU A 22 2.79 -0.05 3.78
CA LEU A 22 3.57 1.01 4.43
C LEU A 22 4.24 0.51 5.71
N LEU A 23 3.52 -0.23 6.55
CA LEU A 23 4.07 -0.86 7.76
C LEU A 23 5.20 -1.83 7.44
N LEU A 24 5.05 -2.68 6.42
CA LEU A 24 6.12 -3.59 5.99
C LEU A 24 7.39 -2.82 5.62
N ARG A 25 7.26 -1.74 4.83
CA ARG A 25 8.39 -0.88 4.47
C ARG A 25 9.02 -0.20 5.69
N TYR A 26 8.19 0.28 6.62
CA TYR A 26 8.66 0.90 7.85
C TYR A 26 9.44 -0.09 8.72
N ILE A 27 8.93 -1.30 8.93
CA ILE A 27 9.59 -2.35 9.72
C ILE A 27 10.94 -2.72 9.10
N VAL A 28 10.99 -2.91 7.78
CA VAL A 28 12.27 -3.17 7.09
C VAL A 28 13.24 -1.99 7.24
N GLY A 29 12.76 -0.75 7.09
CA GLY A 29 13.56 0.46 7.28
C GLY A 29 14.13 0.57 8.71
N ARG A 30 13.28 0.32 9.71
CA ARG A 30 13.63 0.29 11.13
C ARG A 30 14.66 -0.79 11.43
N ASN A 31 14.47 -2.01 10.92
CA ASN A 31 15.41 -3.10 11.11
C ASN A 31 16.78 -2.80 10.48
N ARG A 32 16.80 -2.16 9.29
CA ARG A 32 18.05 -1.71 8.68
C ARG A 32 18.73 -0.60 9.47
N PHE A 33 17.95 0.32 10.05
CA PHE A 33 18.48 1.40 10.89
C PHE A 33 19.10 0.84 12.16
N ASN A 34 18.38 -0.04 12.88
CA ASN A 34 18.84 -0.63 14.14
C ASN A 34 20.12 -1.48 13.99
N ARG A 35 20.43 -1.95 12.78
CA ARG A 35 21.64 -2.74 12.48
C ARG A 35 22.83 -1.91 12.00
N ARG A 36 22.67 -0.60 11.83
CA ARG A 36 23.76 0.31 11.46
C ARG A 36 24.47 0.77 12.73
N GLY A 37 25.79 0.60 12.79
CA GLY A 37 26.62 1.07 13.89
C GLY A 37 27.02 2.55 13.73
N VAL A 38 27.92 3.00 14.62
CA VAL A 38 28.57 4.33 14.54
C VAL A 38 29.29 4.42 13.19
N GLY A 39 28.84 5.32 12.32
CA GLY A 39 29.33 5.46 10.93
C GLY A 39 28.43 4.86 9.84
N GLY A 40 27.26 4.31 10.17
CA GLY A 40 26.27 3.86 9.18
C GLY A 40 26.59 2.51 8.51
N LEU A 41 27.68 1.86 8.91
CA LEU A 41 28.09 0.54 8.45
C LEU A 41 27.16 -0.54 9.02
N GLN A 42 26.68 -1.43 8.14
CA GLN A 42 25.92 -2.62 8.56
C GLN A 42 26.89 -3.65 9.12
N HIS A 43 26.76 -3.95 10.41
CA HIS A 43 27.52 -5.03 11.03
C HIS A 43 26.72 -6.33 10.97
N TYR A 44 27.34 -7.40 10.48
CA TYR A 44 26.76 -8.75 10.46
C TYR A 44 27.72 -9.72 11.13
N ASN A 45 27.22 -10.52 12.07
CA ASN A 45 28.05 -11.51 12.79
C ASN A 45 28.51 -12.67 11.91
N SER A 46 27.85 -12.90 10.77
CA SER A 46 28.27 -13.92 9.80
C SER A 46 27.78 -13.61 8.40
N TYR A 47 28.56 -14.04 7.40
CA TYR A 47 28.23 -13.85 5.98
C TYR A 47 26.88 -14.46 5.61
N ASN A 48 26.60 -15.70 6.07
CA ASN A 48 25.34 -16.38 5.78
C ASN A 48 24.12 -15.64 6.37
N ARG A 49 24.24 -15.07 7.57
CA ARG A 49 23.18 -14.25 8.16
C ARG A 49 22.98 -12.95 7.38
N ALA A 50 24.05 -12.37 6.84
CA ALA A 50 23.98 -11.16 6.02
C ALA A 50 23.18 -11.40 4.74
N VAL A 51 23.50 -12.48 4.02
CA VAL A 51 22.81 -12.86 2.78
C VAL A 51 21.34 -13.16 3.06
N ALA A 52 21.04 -14.04 4.03
CA ALA A 52 19.65 -14.38 4.37
C ALA A 52 18.82 -13.16 4.75
N THR A 53 19.33 -12.31 5.65
CA THR A 53 18.61 -11.10 6.10
C THR A 53 18.38 -10.12 4.95
N THR A 54 19.40 -9.89 4.11
CA THR A 54 19.28 -8.98 2.97
C THR A 54 18.27 -9.49 1.94
N LEU A 55 18.24 -10.80 1.68
CA LEU A 55 17.27 -11.42 0.79
C LEU A 55 15.84 -11.26 1.33
N PHE A 56 15.60 -11.58 2.60
CA PHE A 56 14.29 -11.38 3.24
C PHE A 56 13.85 -9.91 3.23
N GLU A 57 14.74 -8.98 3.55
CA GLU A 57 14.45 -7.54 3.50
C GLU A 57 14.11 -7.08 2.07
N SER A 58 14.75 -7.65 1.05
CA SER A 58 14.46 -7.34 -0.35
C SER A 58 13.07 -7.85 -0.76
N ILE A 59 12.75 -9.10 -0.40
CA ILE A 59 11.43 -9.70 -0.67
C ILE A 59 10.33 -8.90 0.03
N LEU A 60 10.50 -8.58 1.32
CA LEU A 60 9.52 -7.79 2.08
C LEU A 60 9.31 -6.39 1.50
N LYS A 61 10.36 -5.74 0.98
CA LYS A 61 10.23 -4.47 0.26
C LYS A 61 9.47 -4.61 -1.04
N MET A 62 9.72 -5.69 -1.79
CA MET A 62 9.03 -5.96 -3.04
C MET A 62 7.54 -6.17 -2.77
N ILE A 63 7.21 -7.04 -1.82
CA ILE A 63 5.82 -7.28 -1.34
C ILE A 63 5.18 -5.96 -0.89
N GLY A 64 5.85 -5.19 -0.03
CA GLY A 64 5.33 -3.91 0.45
C GLY A 64 5.08 -2.91 -0.70
N THR A 65 5.91 -2.92 -1.73
CA THR A 65 5.72 -2.06 -2.92
C THR A 65 4.51 -2.50 -3.74
N VAL A 66 4.35 -3.80 -3.96
CA VAL A 66 3.18 -4.36 -4.65
C VAL A 66 1.89 -4.05 -3.88
N LEU A 67 1.90 -4.19 -2.55
CA LEU A 67 0.74 -3.88 -1.70
C LEU A 67 0.36 -2.39 -1.76
N LEU A 68 1.35 -1.49 -1.73
CA LEU A 68 1.10 -0.06 -1.88
C LEU A 68 0.48 0.27 -3.25
N LEU A 69 1.01 -0.31 -4.33
CA LEU A 69 0.48 -0.11 -5.68
C LEU A 69 -0.92 -0.69 -5.82
N ALA A 70 -1.18 -1.89 -5.28
CA ALA A 70 -2.49 -2.52 -5.31
C ALA A 70 -3.55 -1.69 -4.56
N GLY A 71 -3.22 -1.19 -3.37
CA GLY A 71 -4.13 -0.30 -2.63
C GLY A 71 -4.45 0.98 -3.39
N LEU A 72 -3.47 1.57 -4.05
CA LEU A 72 -3.63 2.78 -4.85
C LEU A 72 -4.45 2.52 -6.14
N LEU A 73 -4.25 1.37 -6.78
CA LEU A 73 -5.03 0.94 -7.94
C LEU A 73 -6.51 0.73 -7.58
N LEU A 74 -6.82 0.11 -6.44
CA LEU A 74 -8.20 -0.06 -6.00
C LEU A 74 -8.92 1.28 -5.83
N TYR A 75 -8.23 2.28 -5.27
CA TYR A 75 -8.74 3.64 -5.18
C TYR A 75 -8.98 4.27 -6.55
N ALA A 76 -8.04 4.10 -7.49
CA ALA A 76 -8.15 4.63 -8.84
C ALA A 76 -9.32 3.99 -9.62
N VAL A 77 -9.51 2.67 -9.49
CA VAL A 77 -10.61 1.93 -10.13
C VAL A 77 -11.96 2.39 -9.57
N GLU A 78 -12.09 2.53 -8.25
CA GLU A 78 -13.34 2.99 -7.65
C GLU A 78 -13.67 4.42 -8.08
N TRP A 79 -12.67 5.30 -8.15
CA TRP A 79 -12.83 6.66 -8.66
C TRP A 79 -13.31 6.68 -10.11
N TYR A 80 -12.73 5.83 -10.97
CA TYR A 80 -13.14 5.70 -12.36
C TYR A 80 -14.58 5.17 -12.49
N ASN A 81 -14.95 4.16 -11.69
CA ASN A 81 -16.29 3.60 -11.68
C ASN A 81 -17.35 4.63 -11.25
N LYS A 82 -17.05 5.42 -10.20
CA LYS A 82 -17.96 6.48 -9.73
C LYS A 82 -18.22 7.53 -10.82
N ARG A 83 -17.16 8.01 -11.49
CA ARG A 83 -17.31 8.97 -12.61
C ARG A 83 -18.10 8.41 -13.79
N THR A 84 -17.90 7.14 -14.09
CA THR A 84 -18.61 6.47 -15.19
C THR A 84 -20.10 6.32 -14.85
N ALA A 85 -20.43 5.93 -13.62
CA ALA A 85 -21.81 5.83 -13.15
C ALA A 85 -22.53 7.20 -13.12
N GLU A 86 -21.82 8.27 -12.79
CA GLU A 86 -22.37 9.64 -12.84
C GLU A 86 -22.76 10.06 -14.26
N LYS A 87 -21.93 9.75 -15.27
CA LYS A 87 -22.24 10.04 -16.67
C LYS A 87 -23.53 9.37 -17.13
N TYR A 88 -23.69 8.07 -16.84
CA TYR A 88 -24.91 7.33 -17.21
C TYR A 88 -26.17 7.89 -16.53
N ARG A 89 -26.09 8.26 -15.23
CA ARG A 89 -27.22 8.88 -14.53
C ARG A 89 -27.62 10.22 -15.15
N GLN A 90 -26.66 11.04 -15.55
CA GLN A 90 -26.92 12.32 -16.23
C GLN A 90 -27.63 12.11 -17.58
N GLU A 91 -27.17 11.15 -18.38
CA GLU A 91 -27.82 10.79 -19.65
C GLU A 91 -29.26 10.30 -19.46
N GLU A 92 -29.50 9.48 -18.43
CA GLU A 92 -30.85 9.00 -18.11
C GLU A 92 -31.79 10.13 -17.68
N HIS A 93 -31.31 11.06 -16.83
CA HIS A 93 -32.08 12.24 -16.44
C HIS A 93 -32.41 13.14 -17.65
N LEU A 94 -31.50 13.23 -18.63
CA LEU A 94 -31.74 13.98 -19.87
C LEU A 94 -32.75 13.29 -20.78
N ARG A 95 -32.75 11.95 -20.83
CA ARG A 95 -33.70 11.14 -21.62
C ARG A 95 -35.12 11.10 -21.01
N ARG A 96 -35.23 11.31 -19.70
CA ARG A 96 -36.52 11.31 -18.98
C ARG A 96 -37.20 12.70 -18.95
N ARG A 97 -36.58 13.74 -19.51
CA ARG A 97 -37.15 15.07 -19.70
C ARG A 97 -37.57 15.26 -21.14
#